data_AF-A0A8I1N471-F1
#
_entry.id   AF-A0A8I1N471-F1
#
_cell.length_a   1.000
_cell.length_b   1.000
_cell.length_c   1.000
_cell.angle_alpha   90.00
_cell.angle_beta   90.00
_cell.angle_gamma   90.00
#
_symmetry.space_group_name_H-M   'P 1'
#
loop_
_entity.id
_entity.type
_entity.pdbx_description
1 polymer ?
#
loop_
_entity_poly.entity_id
_entity_poly.type
_entity_poly.pdbx_seq_one_letter_code
_entity_poly.pdbx_strand_id
1 'polypeptide(L)'
;MRAFLPGHIVLALFVSGLAASPALADKPEWAGHGKPDKAAKDGYGHDGDRGERRGDARVNVYFGDRQRAVVREYYADSYKRGHCPPGLAKKHNGCMPPGQAKKWQLGRPLPRDVVVYDLPSRVVVSLGAPPAGHKYVRVAGDILMIAIGTRIVVDAIDDLGGM
;
A
#
# COMPACT_ATOMS: atom_id res chain seq x y z
N MET A 1 65.00 -27.51 -0.35
CA MET A 1 66.15 -26.85 -1.01
C MET A 1 65.61 -25.91 -2.09
N ARG A 2 66.09 -24.64 -2.11
CA ARG A 2 65.89 -23.55 -3.11
C ARG A 2 64.46 -22.97 -3.18
N ALA A 3 64.07 -21.79 -2.65
CA ALA A 3 64.62 -20.42 -2.50
C ALA A 3 64.62 -19.57 -3.79
N PHE A 4 63.77 -18.52 -3.85
CA PHE A 4 64.04 -17.08 -4.14
C PHE A 4 62.81 -16.28 -4.68
N LEU A 5 62.04 -15.64 -3.76
CA LEU A 5 61.72 -14.18 -3.61
C LEU A 5 61.19 -13.30 -4.78
N PRO A 6 60.58 -12.11 -4.50
CA PRO A 6 59.25 -11.70 -4.98
C PRO A 6 59.23 -10.39 -5.81
N GLY A 7 58.12 -10.13 -6.50
CA GLY A 7 57.89 -8.86 -7.21
C GLY A 7 57.06 -7.87 -6.40
N HIS A 8 57.74 -6.92 -5.75
CA HIS A 8 57.13 -5.69 -5.22
C HIS A 8 57.04 -4.65 -6.34
N ILE A 9 55.84 -4.10 -6.60
CA ILE A 9 55.68 -2.88 -7.39
C ILE A 9 55.18 -1.79 -6.44
N VAL A 10 56.04 -0.80 -6.24
CA VAL A 10 55.90 0.34 -5.34
C VAL A 10 55.68 1.60 -6.18
N LEU A 11 54.64 2.37 -5.82
CA LEU A 11 54.53 3.84 -5.77
C LEU A 11 54.57 4.68 -7.07
N ALA A 12 53.55 5.53 -7.25
CA ALA A 12 53.75 6.97 -7.47
C ALA A 12 52.45 7.76 -7.18
N LEU A 13 52.47 8.52 -6.07
CA LEU A 13 51.52 9.58 -5.76
C LEU A 13 51.84 10.81 -6.63
N PHE A 14 50.87 11.36 -7.36
CA PHE A 14 50.98 12.70 -7.94
C PHE A 14 50.08 13.67 -7.16
N VAL A 15 50.72 14.45 -6.29
CA VAL A 15 50.17 15.64 -5.65
C VAL A 15 50.44 16.82 -6.58
N SER A 16 49.42 17.60 -6.92
CA SER A 16 49.59 18.90 -7.57
C SER A 16 48.56 19.86 -6.99
N GLY A 17 49.05 20.90 -6.31
CA GLY A 17 48.24 21.93 -5.68
C GLY A 17 48.44 23.32 -6.30
N LEU A 18 47.45 24.18 -5.99
CA LEU A 18 47.43 25.66 -5.98
C LEU A 18 47.42 26.44 -7.30
N ALA A 19 46.26 27.07 -7.59
CA ALA A 19 46.14 28.53 -7.72
C ALA A 19 44.66 28.97 -7.66
N ALA A 20 44.34 29.93 -6.79
CA ALA A 20 43.02 30.54 -6.66
C ALA A 20 42.84 31.70 -7.65
N SER A 21 41.60 31.94 -8.10
CA SER A 21 41.16 33.23 -8.62
C SER A 21 39.73 33.49 -8.16
N PRO A 22 39.46 34.61 -7.45
CA PRO A 22 38.10 35.02 -7.14
C PRO A 22 37.54 35.77 -8.34
N ALA A 23 36.37 35.35 -8.83
CA ALA A 23 35.56 36.19 -9.70
C ALA A 23 34.30 36.57 -8.92
N LEU A 24 34.30 37.80 -8.42
CA LEU A 24 33.13 38.51 -7.90
C LEU A 24 32.14 38.67 -9.07
N ALA A 25 30.99 38.03 -8.98
CA ALA A 25 29.86 38.35 -9.84
C ALA A 25 28.94 39.31 -9.08
N ASP A 26 29.00 40.58 -9.49
CA ASP A 26 28.10 41.66 -9.12
C ASP A 26 26.64 41.25 -9.32
N LYS A 27 25.80 41.46 -8.29
CA LYS A 27 24.35 41.32 -8.39
C LYS A 27 23.79 42.67 -8.86
N PRO A 28 23.08 42.76 -10.01
CA PRO A 28 22.48 44.02 -10.43
C PRO A 28 21.38 44.47 -9.47
N GLU A 29 21.38 45.78 -9.23
CA GLU A 29 20.65 46.50 -8.18
C GLU A 29 19.27 47.03 -8.60
N TRP A 30 18.64 46.42 -9.62
CA TRP A 30 17.28 46.81 -10.02
C TRP A 30 16.51 45.62 -10.63
N ALA A 31 15.83 44.84 -9.80
CA ALA A 31 14.74 43.99 -10.28
C ALA A 31 13.77 43.71 -9.13
N GLY A 32 12.73 44.55 -9.03
CA GLY A 32 11.41 44.11 -8.57
C GLY A 32 11.15 44.18 -7.08
N HIS A 33 10.66 45.34 -6.65
CA HIS A 33 9.81 45.53 -5.48
C HIS A 33 8.49 44.76 -5.64
N GLY A 34 7.94 44.22 -4.53
CA GLY A 34 6.51 43.88 -4.45
C GLY A 34 6.14 42.65 -3.61
N LYS A 35 5.81 42.86 -2.33
CA LYS A 35 4.84 42.01 -1.61
C LYS A 35 3.43 42.45 -2.03
N PRO A 36 2.47 41.52 -2.14
CA PRO A 36 1.51 41.44 -1.02
C PRO A 36 1.04 40.02 -0.68
N ASP A 37 0.61 39.91 0.57
CA ASP A 37 0.00 38.78 1.24
C ASP A 37 -1.35 38.42 0.60
N LYS A 38 -1.56 37.14 0.25
CA LYS A 38 -2.90 36.59 -0.01
C LYS A 38 -3.06 35.21 0.60
N ALA A 39 -4.14 35.11 1.37
CA ALA A 39 -4.65 33.94 2.07
C ALA A 39 -4.81 32.72 1.15
N ALA A 40 -4.24 31.59 1.57
CA ALA A 40 -4.59 30.28 1.03
C ALA A 40 -5.82 29.75 1.79
N LYS A 41 -6.98 29.85 1.14
CA LYS A 41 -8.13 29.00 1.40
C LYS A 41 -7.98 27.77 0.52
N ASP A 42 -7.81 26.59 1.10
CA ASP A 42 -8.07 25.34 0.40
C ASP A 42 -9.12 24.56 1.20
N GLY A 43 -10.36 24.62 0.71
CA GLY A 43 -11.49 23.87 1.23
C GLY A 43 -11.47 22.44 0.71
N TYR A 44 -11.56 21.47 1.60
CA TYR A 44 -11.85 20.08 1.26
C TYR A 44 -13.35 19.95 0.95
N GLY A 45 -13.72 20.13 -0.31
CA GLY A 45 -15.00 19.69 -0.86
C GLY A 45 -14.82 18.34 -1.56
N HIS A 46 -15.40 17.27 -1.03
CA HIS A 46 -15.50 15.99 -1.73
C HIS A 46 -16.97 15.73 -2.05
N ASP A 47 -17.48 16.46 -3.04
CA ASP A 47 -18.75 16.20 -3.71
C ASP A 47 -18.44 15.59 -5.07
N GLY A 48 -18.71 14.29 -5.20
CA GLY A 48 -18.44 13.51 -6.40
C GLY A 48 -19.56 12.55 -6.76
N ASP A 49 -20.82 12.88 -6.45
CA ASP A 49 -21.98 12.14 -6.95
C ASP A 49 -22.55 12.86 -8.18
N ARG A 50 -21.99 12.55 -9.37
CA ARG A 50 -22.65 12.84 -10.66
C ARG A 50 -22.07 12.02 -11.79
N GLY A 51 -22.79 10.99 -12.20
CA GLY A 51 -22.36 10.09 -13.27
C GLY A 51 -23.46 9.31 -13.97
N GLU A 52 -24.67 9.87 -14.13
CA GLU A 52 -25.63 9.34 -15.10
C GLU A 52 -25.18 9.65 -16.53
N ARG A 53 -24.42 8.73 -17.12
CA ARG A 53 -24.29 8.59 -18.57
C ARG A 53 -24.54 7.15 -18.96
N ARG A 54 -25.67 6.92 -19.65
CA ARG A 54 -25.94 5.69 -20.41
C ARG A 54 -24.81 5.45 -21.40
N GLY A 55 -23.97 4.48 -21.10
CA GLY A 55 -22.96 3.92 -21.99
C GLY A 55 -22.27 2.81 -21.25
N ASP A 56 -22.59 1.55 -21.58
CA ASP A 56 -21.95 0.31 -21.11
C ASP A 56 -21.19 0.44 -19.78
N ALA A 57 -21.90 0.83 -18.72
CA ALA A 57 -21.30 1.06 -17.42
C ALA A 57 -21.14 -0.31 -16.76
N ARG A 58 -19.99 -0.94 -16.95
CA ARG A 58 -19.52 -1.95 -16.00
C ARG A 58 -19.43 -1.25 -14.65
N VAL A 59 -20.50 -1.31 -13.86
CA VAL A 59 -20.56 -0.78 -12.50
C VAL A 59 -19.50 -1.53 -11.73
N ASN A 60 -18.38 -0.86 -11.53
CA ASN A 60 -17.25 -1.48 -10.88
C ASN A 60 -17.47 -1.37 -9.38
N VAL A 61 -17.82 -2.49 -8.78
CA VAL A 61 -18.20 -2.54 -7.38
C VAL A 61 -16.93 -2.67 -6.55
N TYR A 62 -16.69 -1.67 -5.70
CA TYR A 62 -15.48 -1.55 -4.90
C TYR A 62 -15.77 -1.24 -3.43
N PHE A 63 -14.83 -1.58 -2.56
CA PHE A 63 -14.78 -1.14 -1.18
C PHE A 63 -14.46 0.35 -1.10
N GLY A 64 -15.39 1.13 -0.56
CA GLY A 64 -15.16 2.54 -0.25
C GLY A 64 -14.26 2.76 0.96
N ASP A 65 -13.77 3.99 1.14
CA ASP A 65 -12.82 4.33 2.21
C ASP A 65 -13.38 4.04 3.61
N ARG A 66 -14.67 4.32 3.84
CA ARG A 66 -15.34 4.01 5.10
C ARG A 66 -15.33 2.51 5.39
N GLN A 67 -15.58 1.67 4.38
CA GLN A 67 -15.57 0.23 4.52
C GLN A 67 -14.17 -0.29 4.84
N ARG A 68 -13.15 0.26 4.18
CA ARG A 68 -11.74 -0.02 4.44
C ARG A 68 -11.36 0.34 5.89
N ALA A 69 -11.75 1.52 6.35
CA ALA A 69 -11.49 1.97 7.72
C ALA A 69 -12.13 1.04 8.77
N VAL A 70 -13.42 0.71 8.62
CA VAL A 70 -14.16 -0.18 9.52
C VAL A 70 -13.48 -1.54 9.67
N VAL A 71 -13.07 -2.14 8.55
CA VAL A 71 -12.41 -3.46 8.55
C VAL A 71 -11.05 -3.37 9.24
N ARG A 72 -10.26 -2.35 8.91
CA ARG A 72 -8.94 -2.16 9.53
C ARG A 72 -9.05 -1.96 11.03
N GLU A 73 -9.93 -1.07 11.48
CA GLU A 73 -10.19 -0.80 12.89
C GLU A 73 -10.65 -2.06 13.64
N TYR A 74 -11.55 -2.83 13.03
CA TYR A 74 -12.08 -4.03 13.67
C TYR A 74 -11.00 -5.07 13.99
N TYR A 75 -10.07 -5.28 13.05
CA TYR A 75 -9.05 -6.32 13.22
C TYR A 75 -7.76 -5.80 13.88
N ALA A 76 -7.49 -4.49 13.88
CA ALA A 76 -6.25 -3.91 14.40
C ALA A 76 -5.97 -4.29 15.85
N ASP A 77 -6.96 -4.19 16.75
CA ASP A 77 -6.74 -4.50 18.17
C ASP A 77 -6.46 -6.00 18.39
N SER A 78 -7.16 -6.88 17.68
CA SER A 78 -6.96 -8.33 17.77
C SER A 78 -5.55 -8.74 17.32
N TYR A 79 -5.08 -8.18 16.21
CA TYR A 79 -3.74 -8.45 15.69
C TYR A 79 -2.63 -7.91 16.60
N LYS A 80 -2.78 -6.68 17.12
CA LYS A 80 -1.83 -6.07 18.06
C LYS A 80 -1.69 -6.86 19.35
N ARG A 81 -2.77 -7.46 19.84
CA ARG A 81 -2.77 -8.33 21.03
C ARG A 81 -2.27 -9.75 20.74
N GLY A 82 -1.81 -10.04 19.52
CA GLY A 82 -1.33 -11.36 19.11
C GLY A 82 -2.41 -12.43 19.00
N HIS A 83 -3.69 -12.04 18.98
CA HIS A 83 -4.81 -12.94 18.76
C HIS A 83 -5.06 -13.08 17.27
N CYS A 84 -4.41 -14.07 16.66
CA CYS A 84 -4.55 -14.31 15.22
C CYS A 84 -5.88 -15.03 14.92
N PRO A 85 -6.70 -14.47 14.02
CA PRO A 85 -7.83 -15.16 13.43
C PRO A 85 -7.41 -16.46 12.72
N PRO A 86 -8.32 -17.42 12.54
CA PRO A 86 -8.05 -18.68 11.87
C PRO A 86 -7.30 -18.56 10.52
N GLY A 87 -6.32 -19.43 10.27
CA GLY A 87 -5.53 -19.39 9.03
C GLY A 87 -4.43 -18.32 8.99
N LEU A 88 -4.23 -17.58 10.08
CA LEU A 88 -3.05 -16.73 10.30
C LEU A 88 -2.24 -17.27 11.48
N ALA A 89 -0.92 -17.14 11.40
CA ALA A 89 0.00 -17.51 12.46
C ALA A 89 0.73 -16.27 13.00
N LYS A 90 0.97 -16.23 14.30
CA LYS A 90 1.75 -15.17 14.93
C LYS A 90 3.19 -15.24 14.42
N LYS A 91 3.69 -14.15 13.83
CA LYS A 91 5.08 -14.02 13.37
C LYS A 91 5.58 -12.61 13.63
N HIS A 92 6.77 -12.50 14.21
CA HIS A 92 7.44 -11.25 14.57
C HIS A 92 6.47 -10.22 15.18
N ASN A 93 5.96 -9.31 14.34
CA ASN A 93 5.18 -8.14 14.74
C ASN A 93 3.68 -8.23 14.41
N GLY A 94 3.15 -9.41 14.05
CA GLY A 94 1.73 -9.51 13.69
C GLY A 94 1.26 -10.92 13.35
N CYS A 95 0.16 -10.99 12.61
CA CYS A 95 -0.47 -12.23 12.20
C CYS A 95 -0.32 -12.40 10.69
N MET A 96 0.49 -13.37 10.27
CA MET A 96 0.83 -13.58 8.86
C MET A 96 0.30 -14.92 8.33
N PRO A 97 -0.06 -15.00 7.04
CA PRO A 97 -0.47 -16.25 6.41
C PRO A 97 0.66 -17.30 6.40
N PRO A 98 0.33 -18.60 6.56
CA PRO A 98 1.31 -19.65 6.35
C PRO A 98 1.77 -19.66 4.88
N GLY A 99 3.09 -19.68 4.67
CA GLY A 99 3.66 -19.70 3.32
C GLY A 99 3.88 -18.33 2.65
N GLN A 100 3.60 -17.20 3.32
CA GLN A 100 3.81 -15.78 2.94
C GLN A 100 3.26 -15.31 1.57
N ALA A 101 3.13 -16.18 0.57
CA ALA A 101 2.61 -15.88 -0.73
C ALA A 101 1.08 -15.86 -0.72
N LYS A 102 0.52 -14.77 -1.24
CA LYS A 102 -0.91 -14.63 -1.47
C LYS A 102 -1.36 -15.64 -2.53
N LYS A 103 -2.35 -16.46 -2.20
CA LYS A 103 -2.91 -17.48 -3.09
C LYS A 103 -4.05 -16.98 -3.99
N TRP A 104 -4.34 -15.69 -3.98
CA TRP A 104 -5.46 -15.09 -4.71
C TRP A 104 -5.02 -13.87 -5.51
N GLN A 105 -5.77 -13.53 -6.56
CA GLN A 105 -5.51 -12.39 -7.43
C GLN A 105 -6.82 -11.70 -7.82
N LEU A 106 -6.80 -10.37 -7.96
CA LEU A 106 -7.92 -9.60 -8.48
C LEU A 106 -8.30 -10.04 -9.90
N GLY A 107 -9.60 -10.06 -10.20
CA GLY A 107 -10.16 -10.46 -11.49
C GLY A 107 -10.07 -11.96 -11.79
N ARG A 108 -9.53 -12.78 -10.87
CA ARG A 108 -9.42 -14.24 -11.03
C ARG A 108 -10.34 -14.98 -10.06
N PRO A 109 -10.83 -16.17 -10.43
CA PRO A 109 -11.52 -17.05 -9.49
C PRO A 109 -10.61 -17.41 -8.31
N LEU A 110 -11.14 -17.30 -7.09
CA LEU A 110 -10.47 -17.74 -5.88
C LEU A 110 -10.23 -19.26 -5.95
N PRO A 111 -8.98 -19.75 -5.84
CA PRO A 111 -8.69 -21.17 -5.92
C PRO A 111 -9.44 -21.99 -4.88
N ARG A 112 -9.75 -23.25 -5.20
CA ARG A 112 -10.56 -24.10 -4.34
C ARG A 112 -9.82 -24.59 -3.09
N ASP A 113 -8.49 -24.65 -3.14
CA ASP A 113 -7.63 -25.01 -2.00
C ASP A 113 -7.48 -23.87 -0.99
N VAL A 114 -7.94 -22.66 -1.31
CA VAL A 114 -7.92 -21.53 -0.41
C VAL A 114 -9.09 -21.63 0.57
N VAL A 115 -8.76 -21.68 1.86
CA VAL A 115 -9.74 -21.68 2.95
C VAL A 115 -10.39 -20.30 3.05
N VAL A 116 -11.72 -20.29 3.08
CA VAL A 116 -12.55 -19.10 3.12
C VAL A 116 -13.32 -19.08 4.43
N TYR A 117 -13.30 -17.93 5.11
CA TYR A 117 -14.07 -17.70 6.33
C TYR A 117 -15.13 -16.63 6.08
N ASP A 118 -16.31 -16.78 6.67
CA ASP A 118 -17.29 -15.70 6.68
C ASP A 118 -16.85 -14.58 7.63
N LEU A 119 -17.29 -13.36 7.32
CA LEU A 119 -16.99 -12.19 8.16
C LEU A 119 -17.86 -12.23 9.43
N PRO A 120 -17.33 -11.80 10.58
CA PRO A 120 -18.13 -11.64 11.78
C PRO A 120 -19.30 -10.67 11.54
N SER A 121 -20.48 -10.97 12.09
CA SER A 121 -21.72 -10.24 11.82
C SER A 121 -21.59 -8.73 12.06
N ARG A 122 -20.83 -8.29 13.07
CA ARG A 122 -20.60 -6.86 13.35
C ARG A 122 -19.86 -6.15 12.21
N VAL A 123 -18.96 -6.84 11.51
CA VAL A 123 -18.22 -6.27 10.37
C VAL A 123 -19.16 -6.16 9.18
N VAL A 124 -19.97 -7.19 8.92
CA VAL A 124 -20.94 -7.18 7.82
C VAL A 124 -21.96 -6.06 8.00
N VAL A 125 -22.49 -5.86 9.20
CA VAL A 125 -23.43 -4.77 9.50
C VAL A 125 -22.79 -3.40 9.25
N SER A 126 -21.55 -3.20 9.71
CA SER A 126 -20.84 -1.92 9.51
C SER A 126 -20.39 -1.69 8.06
N LEU A 127 -20.11 -2.75 7.31
CA LEU A 127 -19.81 -2.70 5.87
C LEU A 127 -21.06 -2.43 5.02
N GLY A 128 -22.24 -2.79 5.52
CA GLY A 128 -23.47 -2.83 4.74
C GLY A 128 -23.62 -4.13 3.95
N ALA A 129 -24.78 -4.29 3.32
CA ALA A 129 -25.04 -5.45 2.48
C ALA A 129 -24.07 -5.47 1.28
N PRO A 130 -23.49 -6.62 0.92
CA PRO A 130 -22.72 -6.73 -0.30
C PRO A 130 -23.65 -6.46 -1.50
N PRO A 131 -23.15 -5.83 -2.56
CA PRO A 131 -23.93 -5.61 -3.77
C PRO A 131 -24.43 -6.91 -4.39
N ALA A 132 -25.50 -6.82 -5.18
CA ALA A 132 -26.17 -7.99 -5.74
C ALA A 132 -25.18 -8.92 -6.46
N GLY A 133 -25.30 -10.22 -6.20
CA GLY A 133 -24.41 -11.23 -6.77
C GLY A 133 -23.01 -11.30 -6.16
N HIS A 134 -22.73 -10.58 -5.07
CA HIS A 134 -21.43 -10.61 -4.38
C HIS A 134 -21.57 -11.06 -2.92
N LYS A 135 -20.48 -11.55 -2.35
CA LYS A 135 -20.34 -11.72 -0.91
C LYS A 135 -18.96 -11.29 -0.40
N TYR A 136 -18.92 -10.86 0.85
CA TYR A 136 -17.66 -10.63 1.56
C TYR A 136 -17.15 -11.93 2.15
N VAL A 137 -15.85 -12.15 2.05
CA VAL A 137 -15.17 -13.30 2.65
C VAL A 137 -13.82 -12.90 3.21
N ARG A 138 -13.37 -13.57 4.27
CA ARG A 138 -12.00 -13.45 4.77
C ARG A 138 -11.16 -14.60 4.23
N VAL A 139 -10.01 -14.26 3.68
CA VAL A 139 -8.99 -15.20 3.25
C VAL A 139 -7.69 -14.82 3.94
N ALA A 140 -7.24 -15.69 4.86
CA ALA A 140 -6.12 -15.38 5.75
C ALA A 140 -6.29 -14.00 6.43
N GLY A 141 -5.46 -13.03 6.06
CA GLY A 141 -5.45 -11.65 6.56
C GLY A 141 -5.99 -10.63 5.59
N ASP A 142 -6.74 -11.06 4.58
CA ASP A 142 -7.37 -10.19 3.60
C ASP A 142 -8.90 -10.35 3.65
N ILE A 143 -9.64 -9.28 3.35
CA ILE A 143 -11.08 -9.32 3.09
C ILE A 143 -11.30 -9.16 1.61
N LEU A 144 -12.01 -10.09 1.00
CA LEU A 144 -12.32 -10.11 -0.42
C LEU A 144 -13.80 -9.88 -0.65
N MET A 145 -14.13 -9.16 -1.70
CA MET A 145 -15.45 -9.16 -2.31
C MET A 145 -15.40 -10.09 -3.51
N ILE A 146 -16.20 -11.16 -3.48
CA ILE A 146 -16.21 -12.16 -4.54
C ILE A 146 -17.58 -12.26 -5.20
N ALA A 147 -17.61 -12.51 -6.51
CA ALA A 147 -18.83 -12.83 -7.23
C ALA A 147 -19.32 -14.24 -6.84
N ILE A 148 -20.61 -14.35 -6.53
CA ILE A 148 -21.29 -15.60 -6.20
C ILE A 148 -21.33 -16.49 -7.47
N GLY A 149 -21.08 -17.79 -7.30
CA GLY A 149 -21.02 -18.76 -8.40
C GLY A 149 -19.63 -18.87 -9.04
N THR A 150 -19.08 -17.76 -9.54
CA THR A 150 -17.77 -17.77 -10.24
C THR A 150 -16.57 -17.68 -9.31
N ARG A 151 -16.77 -17.21 -8.06
CA ARG A 151 -15.71 -16.93 -7.07
C ARG A 151 -14.66 -15.93 -7.56
N ILE A 152 -14.95 -15.13 -8.58
CA ILE A 152 -14.03 -14.09 -9.07
C ILE A 152 -13.84 -13.05 -7.97
N VAL A 153 -12.58 -12.73 -7.66
CA VAL A 153 -12.25 -11.65 -6.73
C VAL A 153 -12.44 -10.32 -7.45
N VAL A 154 -13.41 -9.53 -7.00
CA VAL A 154 -13.78 -8.25 -7.61
C VAL A 154 -13.02 -7.10 -6.97
N ASP A 155 -12.91 -7.13 -5.64
CA ASP A 155 -12.10 -6.17 -4.87
C ASP A 155 -11.58 -6.80 -3.58
N ALA A 156 -10.61 -6.16 -2.94
CA ALA A 156 -10.00 -6.60 -1.72
C ALA A 156 -9.55 -5.46 -0.79
N ILE A 157 -9.54 -5.77 0.49
CA ILE A 157 -8.83 -5.05 1.55
C ILE A 157 -7.74 -5.99 2.01
N ASP A 158 -6.51 -5.70 1.62
CA ASP A 158 -5.37 -6.56 1.88
C ASP A 158 -4.52 -6.09 3.05
N ASP A 159 -3.68 -7.02 3.49
CA ASP A 159 -2.66 -6.84 4.52
C ASP A 159 -3.22 -6.35 5.85
N LEU A 160 -4.23 -7.06 6.37
CA LEU A 160 -4.72 -6.75 7.70
C LEU A 160 -3.74 -7.16 8.81
N GLY A 161 -2.83 -8.10 8.52
CA GLY A 161 -1.92 -8.69 9.48
C GLY A 161 -0.64 -7.91 9.76
N GLY A 162 -0.26 -6.96 8.89
CA GLY A 162 0.93 -6.11 9.00
C GLY A 162 0.72 -4.77 9.71
N MET A 163 -0.48 -4.51 10.25
CA MET A 163 -0.86 -3.27 10.95
C MET A 163 -0.44 -3.20 12.43
#